data_AF-A0A2D9S9F0-F1
#
_entry.id   AF-A0A2D9S9F0-F1
#
_cell.length_a   1.000
_cell.length_b   1.000
_cell.length_c   1.000
_cell.angle_alpha   90.00
_cell.angle_beta   90.00
_cell.angle_gamma   90.00
#
_symmetry.space_group_name_H-M   'P 1'
#
loop_
_entity.id
_entity.type
_entity.pdbx_description
1 polymer ?
#
loop_
_entity_poly.entity_id
_entity_poly.type
_entity_poly.pdbx_seq_one_letter_code
_entity_poly.pdbx_strand_id
1 'polypeptide(L)'
;MMMNQFDVPMSDADINMTSNPARAMLDEKLATTGESNGWFWTALGIGASIYGSSKQASAARSEAEARNQAIERQYEYDMELYDMKKQQLQANQDFKIEEIQNAARQEGQIAAFKDASNLRQYNYNLQIRNAQQETNEKMFQKSEKIYENQLSMNALQEKAAYDDELRKLDEIKAESIFDQEEAYIDSIEAEGKLRARGVVGRSADKLAQAAAFKTGKQLTMLNLSVDNAEAAAVSVLSQISRDKTVADLNAFAAKMLDPGELPMPVQPLKTPMATFIYPRPLQDFDFGPEPVKGAQYSAASATAGIWGNAIAGIAGQIGNYYANQSQQFR
;
A
#
# COMPACT_ATOMS: atom_id res chain seq x y z
N MET A 1 -0.49 22.00 -30.64
CA MET A 1 -0.53 20.70 -29.94
C MET A 1 -1.92 20.14 -30.13
N MET A 2 -2.04 18.96 -30.74
CA MET A 2 -3.34 18.29 -30.87
C MET A 2 -3.68 17.66 -29.52
N MET A 3 -4.81 18.02 -28.95
CA MET A 3 -5.33 17.41 -27.72
C MET A 3 -6.31 16.29 -28.11
N ASN A 4 -6.33 15.22 -27.32
CA ASN A 4 -7.36 14.19 -27.47
C ASN A 4 -8.71 14.71 -26.91
N GLN A 5 -9.80 13.98 -27.13
CA GLN A 5 -11.15 14.32 -26.63
C GLN A 5 -11.28 14.38 -25.09
N PHE A 6 -10.17 14.23 -24.36
CA PHE A 6 -10.07 14.28 -22.91
C PHE A 6 -9.07 15.35 -22.41
N ASP A 7 -8.68 16.31 -23.28
CA ASP A 7 -7.79 17.43 -22.95
C ASP A 7 -6.40 17.05 -22.39
N VAL A 8 -5.90 15.86 -22.76
CA VAL A 8 -4.52 15.44 -22.44
C VAL A 8 -3.63 15.68 -23.66
N PRO A 9 -2.44 16.30 -23.51
CA PRO A 9 -1.49 16.48 -24.60
C PRO A 9 -0.99 15.13 -25.11
N MET A 10 -1.26 14.81 -26.38
CA MET A 10 -0.78 13.57 -27.01
C MET A 10 0.75 13.58 -27.07
N SER A 11 1.37 12.46 -26.69
CA SER A 11 2.82 12.27 -26.82
C SER A 11 3.18 11.85 -28.25
N ASP A 12 4.43 12.08 -28.66
CA ASP A 12 4.92 11.70 -30.00
C ASP A 12 4.80 10.20 -30.32
N ALA A 13 4.57 9.35 -29.30
CA ALA A 13 4.30 7.93 -29.47
C ALA A 13 2.86 7.64 -29.97
N ASP A 14 1.88 8.50 -29.65
CA ASP A 14 0.47 8.28 -30.03
C ASP A 14 0.18 8.73 -31.47
N ILE A 15 0.99 9.64 -32.02
CA ILE A 15 0.88 10.13 -33.40
C ILE A 15 1.34 9.06 -34.41
N ASN A 16 2.12 8.07 -33.97
CA ASN A 16 2.75 7.09 -34.85
C ASN A 16 2.05 5.71 -34.86
N MET A 17 0.93 5.55 -34.15
CA MET A 17 0.19 4.27 -34.10
C MET A 17 -0.98 4.15 -35.10
N THR A 18 -1.30 5.20 -35.87
CA THR A 18 -2.50 5.20 -36.76
C THR A 18 -2.24 4.92 -38.24
N SER A 19 -1.00 4.62 -38.66
CA SER A 19 -0.74 4.22 -40.06
C SER A 19 0.25 3.08 -40.13
N ASN A 20 -0.24 1.84 -40.05
CA ASN A 20 0.56 0.65 -40.31
C ASN A 20 0.43 0.26 -41.81
N PRO A 21 1.46 0.49 -42.64
CA PRO A 21 1.43 0.20 -44.08
C PRO A 21 1.39 -1.30 -44.42
N ALA A 22 1.62 -2.18 -43.42
CA ALA A 22 1.61 -3.64 -43.63
C ALA A 22 0.20 -4.22 -43.88
N ARG A 23 -0.88 -3.53 -43.45
CA ARG A 23 -2.26 -3.98 -43.71
C ARG A 23 -2.75 -3.62 -45.13
N ALA A 24 -2.31 -2.49 -45.68
CA ALA A 24 -2.68 -2.08 -47.04
C ALA A 24 -2.10 -2.99 -48.12
N MET A 25 -0.89 -3.53 -47.92
CA MET A 25 -0.25 -4.47 -48.87
C MET A 25 -0.83 -5.90 -48.84
N LEU A 26 -1.55 -6.27 -47.77
CA LEU A 26 -2.16 -7.60 -47.65
C LEU A 26 -3.53 -7.65 -48.34
N ASP A 27 -4.32 -6.57 -48.27
CA ASP A 27 -5.58 -6.45 -48.98
C ASP A 27 -5.39 -6.30 -50.50
N GLU A 28 -4.31 -5.63 -50.96
CA GLU A 28 -4.01 -5.50 -52.39
C GLU A 28 -3.59 -6.83 -53.05
N LYS A 29 -3.00 -7.76 -52.29
CA LYS A 29 -2.62 -9.09 -52.80
C LYS A 29 -3.73 -10.14 -52.72
N LEU A 30 -4.71 -9.95 -51.84
CA LEU A 30 -5.89 -10.82 -51.74
C LEU A 30 -6.99 -10.45 -52.73
N ALA A 31 -7.07 -9.19 -53.18
CA ALA A 31 -8.04 -8.74 -54.19
C ALA A 31 -7.68 -9.16 -55.64
N THR A 32 -6.42 -9.51 -55.95
CA THR A 32 -6.00 -9.88 -57.32
C THR A 32 -6.05 -11.37 -57.64
N THR A 33 -6.46 -12.24 -56.71
CA THR A 33 -6.37 -13.70 -56.90
C THR A 33 -7.66 -14.49 -56.66
N GLY A 34 -8.80 -13.83 -56.48
CA GLY A 34 -10.06 -14.50 -56.19
C GLY A 34 -11.25 -13.93 -56.94
N GLU A 35 -11.41 -14.33 -58.21
CA GLU A 35 -12.66 -14.41 -59.03
C GLU A 35 -12.22 -14.58 -60.50
N SER A 36 -12.68 -15.50 -61.34
CA SER A 36 -13.65 -16.58 -61.25
C SER A 36 -13.32 -17.62 -62.32
N ASN A 37 -13.58 -18.89 -62.01
CA ASN A 37 -13.64 -20.01 -62.94
C ASN A 37 -14.87 -19.87 -63.85
N GLY A 38 -14.76 -20.20 -65.14
CA GLY A 38 -15.95 -20.44 -65.95
C GLY A 38 -15.71 -20.58 -67.45
N TRP A 39 -15.68 -21.84 -67.91
CA TRP A 39 -16.00 -22.29 -69.29
C TRP A 39 -15.17 -21.76 -70.47
N PHE A 40 -14.25 -22.57 -70.99
CA PHE A 40 -14.31 -23.06 -72.38
C PHE A 40 -13.25 -24.15 -72.63
N TRP A 41 -13.67 -25.42 -72.51
CA TRP A 41 -12.99 -26.52 -73.19
C TRP A 41 -13.44 -26.54 -74.66
N THR A 42 -12.53 -26.97 -75.53
CA THR A 42 -12.74 -27.60 -76.87
C THR A 42 -12.46 -26.74 -78.11
N ALA A 43 -11.22 -26.80 -78.60
CA ALA A 43 -10.90 -26.81 -80.05
C ALA A 43 -9.51 -27.42 -80.26
N LEU A 44 -9.42 -28.74 -80.11
CA LEU A 44 -8.25 -29.55 -80.43
C LEU A 44 -8.12 -29.65 -81.96
N GLY A 45 -7.25 -28.81 -82.52
CA GLY A 45 -6.77 -28.92 -83.90
C GLY A 45 -5.84 -30.13 -84.04
N ILE A 46 -6.38 -31.20 -84.59
CA ILE A 46 -5.65 -32.37 -85.10
C ILE A 46 -4.71 -31.89 -86.21
N GLY A 47 -3.40 -32.10 -86.06
CA GLY A 47 -2.48 -31.95 -87.18
C GLY A 47 -1.01 -31.76 -86.83
N ALA A 48 -0.30 -32.84 -86.49
CA ALA A 48 1.11 -33.05 -86.87
C ALA A 48 1.56 -34.47 -86.51
N SER A 49 1.33 -35.36 -87.48
CA SER A 49 2.23 -36.42 -87.95
C SER A 49 3.23 -37.04 -86.97
N ILE A 50 2.92 -38.29 -86.66
CA ILE A 50 3.79 -39.42 -86.34
C ILE A 50 5.07 -39.38 -87.20
N TYR A 51 6.14 -38.76 -86.70
CA TYR A 51 7.49 -38.88 -87.24
C TYR A 51 8.54 -38.66 -86.13
N GLY A 52 8.79 -39.70 -85.31
CA GLY A 52 9.88 -39.67 -84.33
C GLY A 52 9.65 -40.46 -83.04
N SER A 53 9.29 -41.75 -83.12
CA SER A 53 9.10 -42.62 -81.95
C SER A 53 10.38 -42.79 -81.09
N SER A 54 11.57 -42.60 -81.65
CA SER A 54 12.83 -42.60 -80.88
C SER A 54 13.15 -41.26 -80.21
N LYS A 55 12.75 -40.12 -80.81
CA LYS A 55 12.95 -38.77 -80.26
C LYS A 55 11.94 -38.40 -79.18
N GLN A 56 10.69 -38.87 -79.29
CA GLN A 56 9.69 -38.74 -78.21
C GLN A 56 10.01 -39.65 -77.02
N ALA A 57 10.57 -40.84 -77.23
CA ALA A 57 11.03 -41.69 -76.14
C ALA A 57 12.24 -41.11 -75.41
N SER A 58 13.19 -40.47 -76.12
CA SER A 58 14.31 -39.76 -75.48
C SER A 58 13.87 -38.47 -74.77
N ALA A 59 12.91 -37.74 -75.35
CA ALA A 59 12.32 -36.55 -74.71
C ALA A 59 11.52 -36.94 -73.46
N ALA A 60 10.74 -38.02 -73.50
CA ALA A 60 10.01 -38.55 -72.35
C ALA A 60 10.93 -39.11 -71.25
N ARG A 61 12.09 -39.68 -71.62
CA ARG A 61 13.13 -40.08 -70.65
C ARG A 61 13.79 -38.88 -69.99
N SER A 62 14.19 -37.88 -70.77
CA SER A 62 14.75 -36.62 -70.26
C SER A 62 13.76 -35.86 -69.39
N GLU A 63 12.47 -35.85 -69.75
CA GLU A 63 11.41 -35.26 -68.94
C GLU A 63 11.15 -36.05 -67.65
N ALA A 64 11.20 -37.38 -67.68
CA ALA A 64 11.11 -38.21 -66.48
C ALA A 64 12.32 -38.01 -65.55
N GLU A 65 13.52 -37.88 -66.09
CA GLU A 65 14.74 -37.56 -65.33
C GLU A 65 14.67 -36.15 -64.72
N ALA A 66 14.21 -35.16 -65.48
CA ALA A 66 14.03 -33.79 -64.98
C ALA A 66 12.96 -33.73 -63.87
N ARG A 67 11.86 -34.48 -63.99
CA ARG A 67 10.84 -34.62 -62.94
C ARG A 67 11.38 -35.36 -61.72
N ASN A 68 12.19 -36.41 -61.90
CA ASN A 68 12.82 -37.14 -60.79
C ASN A 68 13.84 -36.26 -60.04
N GLN A 69 14.63 -35.44 -60.75
CA GLN A 69 15.52 -34.46 -60.13
C GLN A 69 14.75 -33.35 -59.40
N ALA A 70 13.60 -32.91 -59.93
CA ALA A 70 12.75 -31.95 -59.24
C ALA A 70 12.15 -32.54 -57.95
N ILE A 71 11.69 -33.80 -57.99
CA ILE A 71 11.21 -34.55 -56.81
C ILE A 71 12.32 -34.70 -55.76
N GLU A 72 13.56 -34.96 -56.19
CA GLU A 72 14.71 -35.09 -55.29
C GLU A 72 15.07 -33.76 -54.62
N ARG A 73 15.15 -32.66 -55.38
CA ARG A 73 15.38 -31.32 -54.80
C ARG A 73 14.26 -30.89 -53.86
N GLN A 74 13.02 -31.25 -54.19
CA GLN A 74 11.87 -30.99 -53.32
C GLN A 74 12.00 -31.78 -52.01
N TYR A 75 12.36 -33.07 -52.07
CA TYR A 75 12.58 -33.89 -50.89
C TYR A 75 13.72 -33.36 -50.01
N GLU A 76 14.86 -32.98 -50.61
CA GLU A 76 15.98 -32.37 -49.88
C GLU A 76 15.56 -31.06 -49.19
N TYR A 77 14.84 -30.18 -49.89
CA TYR A 77 14.31 -28.95 -49.31
C TYR A 77 13.32 -29.21 -48.17
N ASP A 78 12.40 -30.16 -48.36
CA ASP A 78 11.41 -30.52 -47.34
C ASP A 78 12.08 -31.11 -46.10
N MET A 79 13.14 -31.91 -46.28
CA MET A 79 13.97 -32.45 -45.19
C MET A 79 14.71 -31.35 -44.43
N GLU A 80 15.35 -30.41 -45.13
CA GLU A 80 16.01 -29.25 -44.51
C GLU A 80 14.99 -28.39 -43.73
N LEU A 81 13.81 -28.17 -44.31
CA LEU A 81 12.72 -27.46 -43.65
C LEU A 81 12.22 -28.18 -42.40
N TYR A 82 12.14 -29.51 -42.42
CA TYR A 82 11.78 -30.33 -41.26
C TYR A 82 12.79 -30.17 -40.13
N ASP A 83 14.09 -30.28 -40.42
CA ASP A 83 15.16 -30.09 -39.44
C ASP A 83 15.19 -28.66 -38.88
N MET A 84 15.00 -27.64 -39.73
CA MET A 84 14.88 -26.25 -39.29
C MET A 84 13.68 -26.05 -38.36
N LYS A 85 12.51 -26.64 -38.66
CA LYS A 85 11.33 -26.57 -37.78
C LYS A 85 11.58 -27.26 -36.44
N LYS A 86 12.27 -28.40 -36.44
CA LYS A 86 12.66 -29.11 -35.22
C LYS A 86 13.56 -28.26 -34.33
N GLN A 87 14.61 -27.65 -34.90
CA GLN A 87 15.50 -26.74 -34.19
C GLN A 87 14.75 -25.49 -33.69
N GLN A 88 13.87 -24.92 -34.50
CA GLN A 88 13.05 -23.77 -34.11
C GLN A 88 12.13 -24.10 -32.94
N LEU A 89 11.50 -25.28 -32.93
CA LEU A 89 10.65 -25.73 -31.82
C LEU A 89 11.45 -25.92 -30.53
N GLN A 90 12.63 -26.53 -30.61
CA GLN A 90 13.53 -26.68 -29.47
C GLN A 90 13.98 -25.31 -28.93
N ALA A 91 14.47 -24.42 -29.80
CA ALA A 91 14.89 -23.08 -29.41
C ALA A 91 13.73 -22.27 -28.79
N ASN A 92 12.52 -22.38 -29.33
CA ASN A 92 11.33 -21.74 -28.77
C ASN A 92 10.96 -22.31 -27.39
N GLN A 93 11.12 -23.62 -27.18
CA GLN A 93 10.90 -24.22 -25.87
C GLN A 93 11.94 -23.76 -24.86
N ASP A 94 13.22 -23.78 -25.22
CA ASP A 94 14.32 -23.35 -24.37
C ASP A 94 14.18 -21.88 -23.98
N PHE A 95 13.85 -21.02 -24.95
CA PHE A 95 13.56 -19.61 -24.71
C PHE A 95 12.40 -19.41 -23.72
N LYS A 96 11.30 -20.18 -23.87
CA LYS A 96 10.18 -20.13 -22.92
C LYS A 96 10.57 -20.59 -21.51
N ILE A 97 11.41 -21.62 -21.40
CA ILE A 97 11.92 -22.09 -20.11
C ILE A 97 12.77 -20.99 -19.47
N GLU A 98 13.67 -20.36 -20.24
CA GLU A 98 14.51 -19.27 -19.77
C GLU A 98 13.68 -18.04 -19.35
N GLU A 99 12.67 -17.68 -20.13
CA GLU A 99 11.73 -16.59 -19.81
C GLU A 99 11.03 -16.85 -18.47
N ILE A 100 10.51 -18.07 -18.27
CA ILE A 100 9.86 -18.47 -17.01
C ILE A 100 10.85 -18.43 -15.84
N GLN A 101 12.08 -18.91 -16.03
CA GLN A 101 13.12 -18.86 -15.00
C GLN A 101 13.52 -17.43 -14.64
N ASN A 102 13.64 -16.56 -15.63
CA ASN A 102 13.95 -15.14 -15.44
C ASN A 102 12.80 -14.43 -14.72
N ALA A 103 11.55 -14.70 -15.11
CA ALA A 103 10.36 -14.18 -14.43
C ALA A 103 10.32 -14.63 -12.96
N ALA A 104 10.56 -15.91 -12.69
CA ALA A 104 10.62 -16.45 -11.32
C ALA A 104 11.71 -15.81 -10.47
N ARG A 105 12.90 -15.56 -11.06
CA ARG A 105 14.00 -14.88 -10.37
C ARG A 105 13.65 -13.43 -10.05
N GLN A 106 13.08 -12.70 -11.01
CA GLN A 106 12.68 -11.30 -10.82
C GLN A 106 11.58 -11.19 -9.75
N GLU A 107 10.58 -12.07 -9.79
CA GLU A 107 9.53 -12.09 -8.77
C GLU A 107 10.10 -12.36 -7.37
N GLY A 108 11.02 -13.33 -7.25
CA GLY A 108 11.71 -13.59 -5.98
C GLY A 108 12.49 -12.38 -5.45
N GLN A 109 13.15 -11.62 -6.33
CA GLN A 109 13.85 -10.39 -5.96
C GLN A 109 12.87 -9.28 -5.52
N ILE A 110 11.75 -9.11 -6.22
CA ILE A 110 10.72 -8.12 -5.88
C ILE A 110 10.06 -8.47 -4.55
N ALA A 111 9.70 -9.74 -4.33
CA ALA A 111 9.13 -10.23 -3.09
C ALA A 111 10.10 -10.02 -1.91
N ALA A 112 11.38 -10.39 -2.08
CA ALA A 112 12.40 -10.18 -1.05
C ALA A 112 12.63 -8.69 -0.73
N PHE A 113 12.64 -7.83 -1.75
CA PHE A 113 12.75 -6.38 -1.56
C PHE A 113 11.54 -5.83 -0.81
N LYS A 114 10.33 -6.27 -1.17
CA LYS A 114 9.08 -5.86 -0.52
C LYS A 114 9.05 -6.30 0.94
N ASP A 115 9.42 -7.55 1.22
CA ASP A 115 9.53 -8.08 2.59
C ASP A 115 10.56 -7.30 3.42
N ALA A 116 11.74 -7.02 2.85
CA ALA A 116 12.76 -6.21 3.51
C ALA A 116 12.31 -4.78 3.77
N SER A 117 11.60 -4.16 2.82
CA SER A 117 11.04 -2.81 2.97
C SER A 117 9.98 -2.78 4.08
N ASN A 118 9.05 -3.73 4.06
CA ASN A 118 8.02 -3.86 5.09
C ASN A 118 8.63 -4.09 6.48
N LEU A 119 9.70 -4.88 6.58
CA LEU A 119 10.44 -5.10 7.82
C LEU A 119 11.13 -3.82 8.32
N ARG A 120 11.73 -3.02 7.43
CA ARG A 120 12.29 -1.71 7.80
C ARG A 120 11.21 -0.77 8.32
N GLN A 121 10.06 -0.71 7.65
CA GLN A 121 8.94 0.10 8.08
C GLN A 121 8.41 -0.34 9.45
N TYR A 122 8.30 -1.65 9.68
CA TYR A 122 7.94 -2.21 10.99
C TYR A 122 8.93 -1.80 12.09
N ASN A 123 10.23 -1.97 11.84
CA ASN A 123 11.27 -1.58 12.80
C ASN A 123 11.26 -0.08 13.09
N TYR A 124 11.02 0.74 12.08
CA TYR A 124 10.88 2.19 12.24
C TYR A 124 9.64 2.54 13.08
N ASN A 125 8.49 1.93 12.81
CA ASN A 125 7.28 2.11 13.61
C ASN A 125 7.50 1.66 15.06
N LEU A 126 8.27 0.59 15.29
CA LEU A 126 8.64 0.13 16.63
C LEU A 126 9.50 1.16 17.37
N GLN A 127 10.45 1.79 16.68
CA GLN A 127 11.25 2.88 17.25
C GLN A 127 10.39 4.10 17.61
N ILE A 128 9.48 4.50 16.73
CA ILE A 128 8.52 5.59 17.01
C ILE A 128 7.71 5.25 18.26
N ARG A 129 7.12 4.05 18.31
CA ARG A 129 6.34 3.58 19.45
C ARG A 129 7.14 3.64 20.73
N ASN A 130 8.38 3.14 20.72
CA ASN A 130 9.23 3.13 21.92
C ASN A 130 9.62 4.55 22.35
N ALA A 131 9.93 5.45 21.41
CA ALA A 131 10.24 6.85 21.70
C ALA A 131 9.02 7.60 22.27
N GLN A 132 7.82 7.35 21.73
CA GLN A 132 6.57 7.91 22.23
C GLN A 132 6.27 7.38 23.64
N GLN A 133 6.43 6.07 23.86
CA GLN A 133 6.26 5.44 25.17
C GLN A 133 7.20 6.07 26.21
N GLU A 134 8.49 6.18 25.89
CA GLU A 134 9.49 6.78 26.77
C GLU A 134 9.19 8.26 27.06
N THR A 135 8.74 9.01 26.05
CA THR A 135 8.36 10.42 26.23
C THR A 135 7.17 10.55 27.17
N ASN A 136 6.14 9.74 26.98
CA ASN A 136 4.95 9.74 27.82
C ASN A 136 5.29 9.36 29.27
N GLU A 137 6.12 8.33 29.45
CA GLU A 137 6.61 7.88 30.75
C GLU A 137 7.39 8.99 31.48
N LYS A 138 8.31 9.68 30.77
CA LYS A 138 9.05 10.82 31.34
C LYS A 138 8.12 11.96 31.75
N MET A 139 7.08 12.25 30.96
CA MET A 139 6.11 13.29 31.30
C MET A 139 5.30 12.92 32.54
N PHE A 140 4.88 11.66 32.66
CA PHE A 140 4.23 11.13 33.85
C PHE A 140 5.13 11.24 35.09
N GLN A 141 6.36 10.75 35.03
CA GLN A 141 7.33 10.85 36.14
C GLN A 141 7.62 12.30 36.54
N LYS A 142 7.73 13.20 35.56
CA LYS A 142 7.91 14.63 35.82
C LYS A 142 6.67 15.21 36.52
N SER A 143 5.48 14.86 36.06
CA SER A 143 4.22 15.29 36.65
C SER A 143 4.08 14.79 38.11
N GLU A 144 4.49 13.56 38.38
CA GLU A 144 4.53 13.00 39.73
C GLU A 144 5.46 13.76 40.66
N LYS A 145 6.68 14.08 40.22
CA LYS A 145 7.61 14.93 40.99
C LYS A 145 7.06 16.33 41.25
N ILE A 146 6.38 16.93 40.28
CA ILE A 146 5.74 18.24 40.46
C ILE A 146 4.62 18.15 41.51
N TYR A 147 3.80 17.11 41.43
CA TYR A 147 2.74 16.84 42.42
C TYR A 147 3.30 16.70 43.84
N GLU A 148 4.34 15.87 44.04
CA GLU A 148 5.00 15.70 45.35
C GLU A 148 5.56 17.03 45.89
N ASN A 149 6.23 17.81 45.02
CA ASN A 149 6.74 19.11 45.40
C ASN A 149 5.61 20.08 45.78
N GLN A 150 4.48 20.06 45.07
CA GLN A 150 3.31 20.88 45.39
C GLN A 150 2.70 20.50 46.74
N LEU A 151 2.55 19.21 47.04
CA LEU A 151 2.08 18.77 48.37
C LEU A 151 2.99 19.28 49.50
N SER A 152 4.31 19.19 49.29
CA SER A 152 5.30 19.69 50.26
C SER A 152 5.19 21.21 50.44
N MET A 153 5.05 21.97 49.35
CA MET A 153 4.85 23.41 49.40
C MET A 153 3.54 23.79 50.09
N ASN A 154 2.43 23.12 49.78
CA ASN A 154 1.14 23.36 50.41
C ASN A 154 1.19 23.10 51.92
N ALA A 155 1.87 22.02 52.35
CA ALA A 155 2.07 21.72 53.77
C ALA A 155 2.95 22.77 54.48
N LEU A 156 4.01 23.26 53.82
CA LEU A 156 4.83 24.34 54.36
C LEU A 156 4.05 25.65 54.46
N GLN A 157 3.20 25.97 53.48
CA GLN A 157 2.35 27.15 53.49
C GLN A 157 1.28 27.08 54.60
N GLU A 158 0.62 25.92 54.76
CA GLU A 158 -0.29 25.68 55.88
C GLU A 158 0.40 25.96 57.21
N LYS A 159 1.57 25.36 57.43
CA LYS A 159 2.32 25.53 58.68
C LYS A 159 2.72 27.00 58.91
N ALA A 160 3.24 27.67 57.88
CA ALA A 160 3.64 29.07 58.00
C ALA A 160 2.44 29.98 58.32
N ALA A 161 1.29 29.75 57.68
CA ALA A 161 0.06 30.50 57.95
C ALA A 161 -0.50 30.21 59.35
N TYR A 162 -0.42 28.95 59.80
CA TYR A 162 -0.80 28.55 61.15
C TYR A 162 0.05 29.25 62.21
N ASP A 163 1.37 29.25 62.04
CA ASP A 163 2.32 29.90 62.96
C ASP A 163 2.15 31.43 62.97
N ASP A 164 1.80 32.05 61.82
CA ASP A 164 1.51 33.49 61.73
C ASP A 164 0.21 33.87 62.46
N GLU A 165 -0.85 33.07 62.30
CA GLU A 165 -2.13 33.31 62.96
C GLU A 165 -2.04 33.14 64.48
N LEU A 166 -1.30 32.12 64.95
CA LEU A 166 -1.04 31.97 66.38
C LEU A 166 -0.25 33.14 66.96
N ARG A 167 0.76 33.63 66.23
CA ARG A 167 1.53 34.79 66.67
C ARG A 167 0.67 36.04 66.78
N LYS A 168 -0.23 36.29 65.82
CA LYS A 168 -1.19 37.41 65.91
C LYS A 168 -2.10 37.27 67.13
N LEU A 169 -2.57 36.06 67.44
CA LEU A 169 -3.38 35.83 68.63
C LEU A 169 -2.59 36.12 69.91
N ASP A 170 -1.33 35.69 69.98
CA ASP A 170 -0.44 35.98 71.11
C ASP A 170 -0.17 37.49 71.24
N GLU A 171 0.02 38.21 70.13
CA GLU A 171 0.16 39.67 70.10
C GLU A 171 -1.10 40.37 70.64
N ILE A 172 -2.31 39.95 70.20
CA ILE A 172 -3.58 40.49 70.70
C ILE A 172 -3.76 40.21 72.20
N LYS A 173 -3.37 39.03 72.68
CA LYS A 173 -3.41 38.68 74.10
C LYS A 173 -2.46 39.54 74.91
N ALA A 174 -1.23 39.75 74.42
CA ALA A 174 -0.26 40.62 75.06
C ALA A 174 -0.75 42.06 75.12
N GLU A 175 -1.28 42.60 74.02
CA GLU A 175 -1.89 43.93 73.96
C GLU A 175 -3.05 44.05 74.96
N SER A 176 -3.95 43.06 75.00
CA SER A 176 -5.05 43.07 75.97
C SER A 176 -4.57 43.06 77.42
N ILE A 177 -3.48 42.37 77.75
CA ILE A 177 -2.90 42.38 79.10
C ILE A 177 -2.40 43.79 79.44
N PHE A 178 -1.68 44.45 78.51
CA PHE A 178 -1.23 45.82 78.71
C PHE A 178 -2.42 46.79 78.89
N ASP A 179 -3.48 46.64 78.10
CA ASP A 179 -4.70 47.45 78.24
C ASP A 179 -5.43 47.21 79.57
N GLN A 180 -5.41 45.97 80.07
CA GLN A 180 -5.97 45.62 81.38
C GLN A 180 -5.16 46.25 82.52
N GLU A 181 -3.83 46.23 82.42
CA GLU A 181 -2.94 46.89 83.37
C GLU A 181 -3.14 48.41 83.36
N GLU A 182 -3.27 49.03 82.18
CA GLU A 182 -3.57 50.45 82.04
C GLU A 182 -4.93 50.80 82.65
N ALA A 183 -5.98 50.03 82.36
CA ALA A 183 -7.31 50.22 82.95
C ALA A 183 -7.28 50.08 84.49
N TYR A 184 -6.41 49.22 85.02
CA TYR A 184 -6.20 49.06 86.45
C TYR A 184 -5.46 50.26 87.06
N ILE A 185 -4.39 50.73 86.44
CA ILE A 185 -3.66 51.94 86.87
C ILE A 185 -4.58 53.16 86.84
N ASP A 186 -5.37 53.33 85.78
CA ASP A 186 -6.40 54.37 85.66
C ASP A 186 -7.40 54.34 86.82
N SER A 187 -7.77 53.14 87.26
CA SER A 187 -8.68 52.96 88.39
C SER A 187 -8.04 53.40 89.72
N ILE A 188 -6.75 53.06 89.92
CA ILE A 188 -5.97 53.48 91.09
C ILE A 188 -5.78 54.99 91.09
N GLU A 189 -5.48 55.59 89.94
CA GLU A 189 -5.36 57.05 89.82
C GLU A 189 -6.67 57.76 90.11
N ALA A 190 -7.78 57.24 89.59
CA ALA A 190 -9.11 57.79 89.85
C ALA A 190 -9.44 57.73 91.33
N GLU A 191 -9.16 56.60 92.00
CA GLU A 191 -9.31 56.46 93.44
C GLU A 191 -8.40 57.42 94.21
N GLY A 192 -7.12 57.51 93.83
CA GLY A 192 -6.15 58.42 94.41
C GLY A 192 -6.59 59.89 94.31
N LYS A 193 -7.11 60.30 93.15
CA LYS A 193 -7.69 61.64 92.92
C LYS A 193 -8.92 61.90 93.81
N LEU A 194 -9.77 60.90 94.03
CA LEU A 194 -10.93 61.00 94.93
C LEU A 194 -10.48 61.16 96.40
N ARG A 195 -9.52 60.33 96.85
CA ARG A 195 -8.94 60.41 98.21
C ARG A 195 -8.21 61.74 98.44
N ALA A 196 -7.39 62.19 97.50
CA ALA A 196 -6.62 63.44 97.59
C ALA A 196 -7.52 64.69 97.67
N ARG A 197 -8.71 64.65 97.06
CA ARG A 197 -9.69 65.74 97.15
C ARG A 197 -10.43 65.81 98.49
N GLY A 198 -10.20 64.87 99.41
CA GLY A 198 -10.82 64.85 100.74
C GLY A 198 -12.35 64.71 100.71
N VAL A 199 -12.91 64.20 99.60
CA VAL A 199 -14.35 64.00 99.47
C VAL A 199 -14.72 62.79 100.33
N VAL A 200 -15.49 63.02 101.39
CA VAL A 200 -15.99 61.97 102.31
C VAL A 200 -17.52 61.98 102.34
N GLY A 201 -18.11 60.80 102.56
CA GLY A 201 -19.56 60.58 102.61
C GLY A 201 -20.18 60.11 101.29
N ARG A 202 -21.50 60.06 101.23
CA ARG A 202 -22.31 59.44 100.15
C ARG A 202 -21.94 59.84 98.72
N SER A 203 -21.43 61.04 98.52
CA SER A 203 -21.02 61.54 97.20
C SER A 203 -19.69 60.92 96.74
N ALA A 204 -18.77 60.64 97.67
CA ALA A 204 -17.53 59.93 97.39
C ALA A 204 -17.80 58.48 96.97
N ASP A 205 -18.71 57.81 97.67
CA ASP A 205 -19.10 56.43 97.36
C ASP A 205 -19.68 56.30 95.94
N LYS A 206 -20.50 57.27 95.51
CA LYS A 206 -21.05 57.30 94.15
C LYS A 206 -19.98 57.49 93.09
N LEU A 207 -18.99 58.35 93.35
CA LEU A 207 -17.86 58.55 92.43
C LEU A 207 -16.97 57.31 92.35
N ALA A 208 -16.70 56.66 93.48
CA ALA A 208 -15.96 55.39 93.52
C ALA A 208 -16.70 54.28 92.78
N GLN A 209 -18.02 54.15 92.98
CA GLN A 209 -18.87 53.20 92.24
C GLN A 209 -18.86 53.48 90.73
N ALA A 210 -18.95 54.74 90.32
CA ALA A 210 -18.90 55.11 88.90
C ALA A 210 -17.53 54.78 88.27
N ALA A 211 -16.43 55.04 88.99
CA ALA A 211 -15.09 54.70 88.56
C ALA A 211 -14.92 53.17 88.43
N ALA A 212 -15.30 52.40 89.46
CA ALA A 212 -15.25 50.95 89.45
C ALA A 212 -16.12 50.35 88.33
N PHE A 213 -17.31 50.90 88.09
CA PHE A 213 -18.18 50.48 86.99
C PHE A 213 -17.55 50.74 85.62
N LYS A 214 -16.90 51.89 85.44
CA LYS A 214 -16.19 52.23 84.19
C LYS A 214 -15.04 51.23 83.93
N THR A 215 -14.21 50.97 84.93
CA THR A 215 -13.12 49.98 84.83
C THR A 215 -13.67 48.59 84.56
N GLY A 216 -14.70 48.16 85.29
CA GLY A 216 -15.35 46.85 85.08
C GLY A 216 -15.90 46.69 83.66
N LYS A 217 -16.52 47.73 83.10
CA LYS A 217 -16.98 47.73 81.71
C LYS A 217 -15.82 47.64 80.72
N GLN A 218 -14.72 48.36 80.95
CA GLN A 218 -13.54 48.33 80.10
C GLN A 218 -12.88 46.94 80.11
N LEU A 219 -12.67 46.35 81.29
CA LEU A 219 -12.15 44.99 81.43
C LEU A 219 -13.06 43.95 80.77
N THR A 220 -14.38 44.09 80.90
CA THR A 220 -15.34 43.19 80.21
C THR A 220 -15.25 43.32 78.70
N MET A 221 -15.10 44.54 78.18
CA MET A 221 -14.91 44.76 76.73
C MET A 221 -13.60 44.17 76.22
N LEU A 222 -12.51 44.30 76.98
CA LEU A 222 -11.21 43.71 76.63
C LEU A 222 -11.29 42.19 76.58
N ASN A 223 -11.88 41.56 77.60
CA ASN A 223 -12.09 40.11 77.62
C ASN A 223 -12.94 39.65 76.43
N LEU A 224 -14.05 40.33 76.13
CA LEU A 224 -14.88 40.02 74.97
C LEU A 224 -14.12 40.16 73.65
N SER A 225 -13.20 41.12 73.56
CA SER A 225 -12.34 41.31 72.38
C SER A 225 -11.39 40.12 72.19
N VAL A 226 -10.75 39.66 73.27
CA VAL A 226 -9.88 38.47 73.24
C VAL A 226 -10.67 37.21 72.89
N ASP A 227 -11.84 36.99 73.50
CA ASP A 227 -12.70 35.84 73.20
C ASP A 227 -13.12 35.82 71.72
N ASN A 228 -13.46 36.98 71.16
CA ASN A 228 -13.77 37.11 69.74
C ASN A 228 -12.55 36.86 68.84
N ALA A 229 -11.37 37.34 69.25
CA ALA A 229 -10.12 37.10 68.53
C ALA A 229 -9.76 35.61 68.53
N GLU A 230 -9.94 34.90 69.64
CA GLU A 230 -9.76 33.45 69.71
C GLU A 230 -10.73 32.70 68.78
N ALA A 231 -12.02 33.06 68.79
CA ALA A 231 -13.00 32.45 67.91
C ALA A 231 -12.70 32.71 66.42
N ALA A 232 -12.24 33.93 66.09
CA ALA A 232 -11.80 34.29 64.75
C ALA A 232 -10.57 33.47 64.33
N ALA A 233 -9.55 33.37 65.20
CA ALA A 233 -8.35 32.59 64.95
C ALA A 233 -8.69 31.12 64.69
N VAL A 234 -9.56 30.50 65.51
CA VAL A 234 -10.00 29.11 65.27
C VAL A 234 -10.69 28.95 63.92
N SER A 235 -11.52 29.91 63.51
CA SER A 235 -12.15 29.90 62.19
C SER A 235 -11.12 30.00 61.06
N VAL A 236 -10.15 30.90 61.19
CA VAL A 236 -9.06 31.10 60.21
C VAL A 236 -8.19 29.85 60.12
N LEU A 237 -7.81 29.24 61.25
CA LEU A 237 -7.03 28.00 61.28
C LEU A 237 -7.78 26.86 60.58
N SER A 238 -9.09 26.72 60.80
CA SER A 238 -9.90 25.75 60.07
C SER A 238 -9.96 26.04 58.57
N GLN A 239 -9.94 27.32 58.18
CA GLN A 239 -9.93 27.71 56.77
C GLN A 239 -8.59 27.36 56.12
N ILE A 240 -7.47 27.65 56.77
CA ILE A 240 -6.12 27.31 56.29
C ILE A 240 -6.00 25.80 55.97
N SER A 241 -6.52 24.94 56.86
CA SER A 241 -6.49 23.49 56.64
C SER A 241 -7.36 23.05 55.44
N ARG A 242 -8.53 23.70 55.25
CA ARG A 242 -9.39 23.45 54.08
C ARG A 242 -8.73 23.94 52.80
N ASP A 243 -8.08 25.10 52.83
CA ASP A 243 -7.40 25.70 51.69
C ASP A 243 -6.24 24.80 51.24
N LYS A 244 -5.47 24.22 52.17
CA LYS A 244 -4.50 23.16 51.83
C LYS A 244 -5.17 21.97 51.14
N THR A 245 -6.27 21.46 51.72
CA THR A 245 -6.95 20.29 51.15
C THR A 245 -7.41 20.56 49.72
N VAL A 246 -7.93 21.76 49.45
CA VAL A 246 -8.32 22.20 48.09
C VAL A 246 -7.07 22.33 47.19
N ALA A 247 -5.97 22.89 47.69
CA ALA A 247 -4.72 23.00 46.94
C ALA A 247 -4.14 21.62 46.58
N ASP A 248 -4.20 20.65 47.50
CA ASP A 248 -3.74 19.28 47.28
C ASP A 248 -4.62 18.55 46.25
N LEU A 249 -5.94 18.77 46.28
CA LEU A 249 -6.86 18.24 45.25
C LEU A 249 -6.59 18.84 43.88
N ASN A 250 -6.32 20.14 43.81
CA ASN A 250 -5.95 20.81 42.55
C ASN A 250 -4.61 20.29 42.02
N ALA A 251 -3.63 20.06 42.90
CA ALA A 251 -2.35 19.46 42.54
C ALA A 251 -2.54 18.03 42.00
N PHE A 252 -3.39 17.23 42.64
CA PHE A 252 -3.71 15.88 42.18
C PHE A 252 -4.42 15.88 40.82
N ALA A 253 -5.37 16.80 40.60
CA ALA A 253 -6.07 16.95 39.32
C ALA A 253 -5.13 17.37 38.18
N ALA A 254 -4.04 18.09 38.50
CA ALA A 254 -3.02 18.47 37.54
C ALA A 254 -2.01 17.34 37.25
N LYS A 255 -2.03 16.24 38.03
CA LYS A 255 -1.16 15.08 37.79
C LYS A 255 -1.59 14.36 36.51
N MET A 256 -0.62 13.99 35.68
CA MET A 256 -0.87 13.20 34.48
C MET A 256 -1.28 11.78 34.85
N LEU A 257 -2.16 11.21 34.04
CA LEU A 257 -2.49 9.78 34.11
C LEU A 257 -1.31 8.95 33.62
N ASP A 258 -1.20 7.73 34.15
CA ASP A 258 -0.26 6.73 33.64
C ASP A 258 -0.58 6.47 32.16
N PRO A 259 0.41 6.65 31.25
CA PRO A 259 0.17 6.53 29.81
C PRO A 259 -0.13 5.10 29.34
N GLY A 260 0.02 4.08 30.21
CA GLY A 260 -0.20 2.69 29.84
C GLY A 260 0.75 2.22 28.74
N GLU A 261 0.42 1.14 28.03
CA GLU A 261 1.26 0.63 26.94
C GLU A 261 0.69 0.97 25.56
N LEU A 262 1.51 1.59 24.72
CA LEU A 262 1.16 1.82 23.31
C LEU A 262 1.04 0.49 22.55
N PRO A 263 0.04 0.35 21.65
CA PRO A 263 -0.19 -0.87 20.89
C PRO A 263 1.02 -1.19 19.99
N MET A 264 1.29 -2.48 19.81
CA MET A 264 2.37 -2.93 18.94
C MET A 264 2.02 -2.70 17.47
N PRO A 265 2.97 -2.26 16.64
CA PRO A 265 2.77 -2.21 15.20
C PRO A 265 2.55 -3.63 14.65
N VAL A 266 1.79 -3.73 13.56
CA VAL A 266 1.49 -5.02 12.92
C VAL A 266 2.76 -5.57 12.27
N GLN A 267 3.11 -6.82 12.60
CA GLN A 267 4.26 -7.49 12.00
C GLN A 267 4.02 -7.73 10.51
N PRO A 268 5.01 -7.46 9.63
CA PRO A 268 4.84 -7.65 8.20
C PRO A 268 4.73 -9.13 7.87
N LEU A 269 3.77 -9.46 7.02
CA LEU A 269 3.58 -10.80 6.47
C LEU A 269 4.49 -11.00 5.25
N LYS A 270 4.87 -12.25 4.99
CA LYS A 270 5.65 -12.60 3.79
C LYS A 270 4.82 -12.36 2.53
N THR A 271 5.45 -11.78 1.52
CA THR A 271 4.82 -11.55 0.22
C THR A 271 4.58 -12.90 -0.48
N PRO A 272 3.36 -13.17 -0.96
CA PRO A 272 3.10 -14.38 -1.73
C PRO A 272 3.85 -14.32 -3.07
N MET A 273 4.33 -15.47 -3.54
CA MET A 273 4.98 -15.63 -4.83
C MET A 273 4.12 -16.50 -5.74
N ALA A 274 4.11 -16.22 -7.04
CA ALA A 274 3.43 -17.02 -8.03
C ALA A 274 4.10 -18.39 -8.18
N THR A 275 3.30 -19.39 -8.55
CA THR A 275 3.80 -20.70 -8.93
C THR A 275 3.92 -20.75 -10.45
N PHE A 276 5.13 -20.96 -10.95
CA PHE A 276 5.40 -21.05 -12.38
C PHE A 276 5.22 -22.49 -12.87
N ILE A 277 4.56 -22.65 -14.02
CA ILE A 277 4.37 -23.95 -14.67
C ILE A 277 5.25 -23.97 -15.93
N TYR A 278 6.16 -24.94 -16.00
CA TYR A 278 7.02 -25.12 -17.17
C TYR A 278 6.26 -25.78 -18.34
N PRO A 279 6.66 -25.51 -19.60
CA PRO A 279 6.11 -26.23 -20.73
C PRO A 279 6.42 -27.73 -20.61
N ARG A 280 5.51 -28.56 -21.13
CA ARG A 280 5.75 -30.00 -21.22
C ARG A 280 7.02 -30.29 -22.06
N PRO A 281 7.75 -31.38 -21.81
CA PRO A 281 8.85 -31.80 -22.67
C PRO A 281 8.34 -32.09 -24.10
N LEU A 282 9.15 -31.76 -25.12
CA LEU A 282 8.82 -32.08 -26.51
C LEU A 282 8.84 -33.59 -26.71
N GLN A 283 7.85 -34.12 -27.41
CA GLN A 283 7.75 -35.53 -27.78
C GLN A 283 7.84 -35.66 -29.31
N ASP A 284 8.11 -36.87 -29.80
CA ASP A 284 8.33 -37.10 -31.24
C ASP A 284 7.15 -36.64 -32.11
N PHE A 285 5.93 -36.68 -31.58
CA PHE A 285 4.74 -36.21 -32.30
C PHE A 285 4.67 -34.68 -32.44
N ASP A 286 5.38 -33.91 -31.61
CA ASP A 286 5.36 -32.43 -31.69
C ASP A 286 6.13 -31.91 -32.91
N PHE A 287 7.01 -32.72 -33.51
CA PHE A 287 7.79 -32.37 -34.70
C PHE A 287 7.06 -32.62 -36.03
N GLY A 288 5.95 -33.37 -35.99
CA GLY A 288 5.21 -33.78 -37.18
C GLY A 288 5.86 -34.93 -37.96
N PRO A 289 5.20 -35.41 -39.03
CA PRO A 289 5.73 -36.49 -39.85
C PRO A 289 6.95 -36.04 -40.66
N GLU A 290 7.93 -36.93 -40.79
CA GLU A 290 9.07 -36.73 -41.69
C GLU A 290 8.58 -36.66 -43.16
N PRO A 291 9.14 -35.76 -43.99
CA PRO A 291 8.85 -35.73 -45.42
C PRO A 291 9.09 -37.10 -46.06
N VAL A 292 8.24 -37.48 -47.03
CA VAL A 292 8.37 -38.74 -47.76
C VAL A 292 8.69 -38.44 -49.21
N LYS A 293 9.70 -39.11 -49.78
CA LYS A 293 10.09 -38.95 -51.19
C LYS A 293 8.93 -39.33 -52.10
N GLY A 294 8.53 -38.41 -52.98
CA GLY A 294 7.46 -38.66 -53.95
C GLY A 294 7.78 -39.82 -54.90
N ALA A 295 6.73 -40.44 -55.47
CA ALA A 295 6.91 -41.54 -56.42
C ALA A 295 7.73 -41.09 -57.64
N GLN A 296 8.88 -41.75 -57.87
CA GLN A 296 9.72 -41.47 -59.03
C GLN A 296 9.05 -41.99 -60.30
N TYR A 297 9.12 -41.20 -61.37
CA TYR A 297 8.66 -41.62 -62.68
C TYR A 297 9.59 -42.69 -63.24
N SER A 298 9.08 -43.90 -63.46
CA SER A 298 9.82 -44.94 -64.15
C SER A 298 9.86 -44.63 -65.66
N ALA A 299 11.08 -44.54 -66.21
CA ALA A 299 11.31 -44.40 -67.65
C ALA A 299 10.69 -45.55 -68.46
N ALA A 300 10.44 -46.71 -67.84
CA ALA A 300 9.77 -47.85 -68.46
C ALA A 300 8.24 -47.67 -68.57
N SER A 301 7.60 -46.91 -67.68
CA SER A 301 6.17 -46.61 -67.76
C SER A 301 5.82 -45.49 -68.75
N ALA A 302 6.72 -44.55 -69.00
CA ALA A 302 6.53 -43.52 -70.04
C ALA A 302 6.57 -44.10 -71.46
N THR A 303 7.25 -45.24 -71.65
CA THR A 303 7.26 -45.99 -72.91
C THR A 303 6.05 -46.93 -73.07
N ALA A 304 5.45 -47.40 -71.96
CA ALA A 304 4.25 -48.26 -72.01
C ALA A 304 2.95 -47.49 -72.37
N GLY A 305 2.82 -46.22 -71.96
CA GLY A 305 1.66 -45.38 -72.32
C GLY A 305 1.55 -45.02 -73.81
N ILE A 306 2.63 -45.16 -74.57
CA ILE A 306 2.66 -44.91 -76.02
C ILE A 306 2.19 -46.14 -76.81
N TRP A 307 2.51 -47.35 -76.34
CA TRP A 307 2.04 -48.59 -76.97
C TRP A 307 0.55 -48.88 -76.72
N GLY A 308 0.00 -48.46 -75.58
CA GLY A 308 -1.43 -48.61 -75.28
C GLY A 308 -2.37 -47.79 -76.17
N ASN A 309 -1.96 -46.60 -76.62
CA ASN A 309 -2.76 -45.73 -77.49
C ASN A 309 -2.49 -45.93 -78.99
N ALA A 310 -1.35 -46.51 -79.38
CA ALA A 310 -1.07 -46.83 -80.77
C ALA A 310 -1.93 -48.00 -81.30
N ILE A 311 -2.36 -48.93 -80.44
CA ILE A 311 -3.18 -50.08 -80.84
C ILE A 311 -4.67 -49.70 -80.99
N ALA A 312 -5.18 -48.76 -80.17
CA ALA A 312 -6.57 -48.29 -80.27
C ALA A 312 -6.83 -47.41 -81.51
N GLY A 313 -5.81 -46.74 -82.05
CA GLY A 313 -5.93 -45.92 -83.27
C GLY A 313 -5.98 -46.71 -84.59
N ILE A 314 -5.47 -47.95 -84.61
CA ILE A 314 -5.48 -48.80 -85.84
C ILE A 314 -6.83 -49.54 -85.99
N ALA A 315 -7.53 -49.83 -84.90
CA ALA A 315 -8.84 -50.49 -84.93
C ALA A 315 -9.97 -49.59 -85.46
N GLY A 316 -9.85 -48.26 -85.34
CA GLY A 316 -10.85 -47.29 -85.82
C GLY A 316 -10.79 -46.96 -87.32
N GLN A 317 -9.68 -47.24 -88.01
CA GLN A 317 -9.52 -46.92 -89.44
C GLN A 317 -9.85 -48.10 -90.38
N ILE A 318 -9.87 -49.34 -89.89
CA ILE A 318 -10.27 -50.50 -90.72
C ILE A 318 -11.81 -50.61 -90.83
N GLY A 319 -12.57 -50.10 -89.84
CA GLY A 319 -14.04 -50.09 -89.85
C GLY A 319 -14.67 -49.14 -90.89
N ASN A 320 -13.98 -48.06 -91.29
CA ASN A 320 -14.50 -47.07 -92.23
C ASN A 320 -14.23 -47.40 -93.72
N TYR A 321 -13.39 -48.40 -94.02
CA TYR A 321 -13.17 -48.83 -95.39
C TYR A 321 -14.20 -49.87 -95.87
N TYR A 322 -14.86 -50.59 -94.96
CA TYR A 322 -15.91 -51.57 -95.30
C TYR A 322 -17.33 -50.97 -95.36
N ALA A 323 -17.58 -49.79 -94.76
CA ALA A 323 -18.90 -49.16 -94.75
C ALA A 323 -19.26 -48.36 -96.03
N ASN A 324 -18.27 -48.01 -96.87
CA ASN A 324 -18.50 -47.24 -98.09
C ASN A 324 -18.69 -48.10 -99.37
N GLN A 325 -18.50 -49.43 -99.28
CA GLN A 325 -18.70 -50.32 -100.44
C GLN A 325 -20.14 -50.90 -100.52
N SER A 326 -20.98 -50.70 -99.49
CA SER A 326 -22.37 -51.20 -99.45
C SER A 326 -23.43 -50.21 -99.93
N GLN A 327 -23.06 -49.04 -100.47
CA GLN A 327 -24.00 -48.06 -101.04
C GLN A 327 -24.13 -48.11 -102.58
N GLN A 328 -23.48 -49.07 -103.27
CA GLN A 328 -23.62 -49.24 -104.72
C GLN A 328 -24.66 -50.28 -105.17
N PHE A 329 -25.48 -50.79 -104.25
CA PHE A 329 -26.66 -51.60 -104.59
C PHE A 329 -27.88 -51.14 -103.79
N ARG A 330 -28.40 -49.94 -104.10
CA ARG A 330 -29.82 -49.58 -104.05
C ARG A 330 -30.08 -48.46 -105.04
#